data_AF-A0A3D4UFE8-F1
#
_entry.id   AF-A0A3D4UFE8-F1
#
_cell.length_a   1.000
_cell.length_b   1.000
_cell.length_c   1.000
_cell.angle_alpha   90.00
_cell.angle_beta   90.00
_cell.angle_gamma   90.00
#
_symmetry.space_group_name_H-M   'P 1'
#
loop_
_entity.id
_entity.type
_entity.pdbx_description
1 polymer ?
#
loop_
_entity_poly.entity_id
_entity_poly.type
_entity_poly.pdbx_seq_one_letter_code
_entity_poly.pdbx_strand_id
1 'polypeptide(L)'
;MYSALAMGALSMPLHAEIREVRYDFPTNAGTALLYGYFGGDSPVEGSIISTTLFIEGYTTTGGTDAADFFMGFDVPVLDATSTQIRLEGSDLGWSGVGSFSHGFTTDDYNGVIRPGRFGAEFSGGGTFVGDAYVTFTVDTTLVPAPGTCGVLLGAGLVGVRRRR
;
A
#
# COMPACT_ATOMS: atom_id res chain seq x y z
N MET A 1 5.52 -55.01 -14.03
CA MET A 1 4.36 -54.10 -13.91
C MET A 1 4.70 -53.07 -12.84
N TYR A 2 5.08 -51.86 -13.22
CA TYR A 2 5.30 -50.75 -12.29
C TYR A 2 4.01 -49.93 -12.24
N SER A 3 3.38 -49.88 -11.06
CA SER A 3 2.18 -49.09 -10.81
C SER A 3 2.62 -47.64 -10.55
N ALA A 4 2.24 -46.71 -11.42
CA ALA A 4 2.48 -45.29 -11.21
C ALA A 4 1.46 -44.75 -10.19
N LEU A 5 1.95 -44.26 -9.05
CA LEU A 5 1.15 -43.54 -8.06
C LEU A 5 0.98 -42.10 -8.59
N ALA A 6 -0.23 -41.74 -9.01
CA ALA A 6 -0.53 -40.36 -9.39
C ALA A 6 -0.64 -39.51 -8.11
N MET A 7 0.38 -38.69 -7.82
CA MET A 7 0.25 -37.58 -6.88
C MET A 7 -0.68 -36.54 -7.50
N GLY A 8 -1.95 -36.54 -7.08
CA GLY A 8 -2.87 -35.46 -7.38
C GLY A 8 -2.39 -34.20 -6.66
N ALA A 9 -1.93 -33.21 -7.41
CA ALA A 9 -1.67 -31.88 -6.87
C ALA A 9 -3.01 -31.29 -6.39
N LEU A 10 -3.09 -30.96 -5.10
CA LEU A 10 -4.19 -30.19 -4.55
C LEU A 10 -4.08 -28.77 -5.13
N SER A 11 -4.96 -28.43 -6.07
CA SER A 11 -5.10 -27.06 -6.55
C SER A 11 -5.75 -26.24 -5.43
N MET A 12 -5.00 -25.36 -4.79
CA MET A 12 -5.59 -24.39 -3.88
C MET A 12 -6.35 -23.33 -4.69
N PRO A 13 -7.56 -22.93 -4.26
CA PRO A 13 -8.24 -21.79 -4.86
C PRO A 13 -7.45 -20.51 -4.57
N LEU A 14 -7.29 -19.70 -5.62
CA LEU A 14 -6.70 -18.38 -5.53
C LEU A 14 -7.82 -17.34 -5.51
N HIS A 15 -7.69 -16.28 -4.71
CA HIS A 15 -8.64 -15.16 -4.71
C HIS A 15 -7.91 -13.81 -4.69
N ALA A 16 -8.51 -12.80 -5.31
CA ALA A 16 -8.07 -11.41 -5.20
C ALA A 16 -8.57 -10.83 -3.88
N GLU A 17 -7.71 -10.11 -3.16
CA GLU A 17 -8.01 -9.48 -1.87
C GLU A 17 -7.88 -7.95 -2.00
N ILE A 18 -8.84 -7.22 -1.44
CA ILE A 18 -8.73 -5.77 -1.29
C ILE A 18 -7.87 -5.47 -0.07
N ARG A 19 -6.73 -4.81 -0.29
CA ARG A 19 -5.78 -4.45 0.75
C ARG A 19 -5.59 -2.94 0.80
N GLU A 20 -5.49 -2.39 2.01
CA GLU A 20 -5.01 -1.03 2.20
C GLU A 20 -3.50 -1.02 2.45
N VAL A 21 -2.80 -0.13 1.74
CA VAL A 21 -1.37 0.13 1.93
C VAL A 21 -1.22 1.60 2.33
N ARG A 22 -0.83 1.83 3.57
CA ARG A 22 -0.72 3.17 4.17
C ARG A 22 0.75 3.56 4.39
N TYR A 23 1.07 4.81 4.07
CA TYR A 23 2.36 5.44 4.32
C TYR A 23 2.16 6.69 5.16
N ASP A 24 2.61 6.63 6.41
CA ASP A 24 2.58 7.78 7.31
C ASP A 24 3.69 8.76 7.00
N PHE A 25 3.38 10.04 7.13
CA PHE A 25 4.32 11.12 6.91
C PHE A 25 5.27 11.25 8.11
N PRO A 26 6.51 11.70 7.88
CA PRO A 26 7.43 11.97 8.98
C PRO A 26 6.89 13.16 9.79
N THR A 27 7.26 13.27 11.06
CA THR A 27 6.80 14.41 11.90
C THR A 27 7.19 15.77 11.32
N ASN A 28 8.36 15.89 10.67
CA ASN A 28 8.86 17.16 10.11
C ASN A 28 8.79 17.17 8.58
N ALA A 29 8.17 18.20 8.02
CA ALA A 29 8.04 18.43 6.57
C ALA A 29 9.30 19.05 5.93
N GLY A 30 10.47 18.55 6.34
CA GLY A 30 11.78 18.90 5.79
C GLY A 30 12.62 17.64 5.56
N THR A 31 11.97 16.57 5.13
CA THR A 31 12.52 15.22 5.08
C THR A 31 12.23 14.61 3.71
N ALA A 32 13.21 13.90 3.15
CA ALA A 32 12.99 13.00 2.02
C ALA A 32 13.03 11.55 2.51
N LEU A 33 12.05 10.76 2.10
CA LEU A 33 11.92 9.34 2.41
C LEU A 33 12.01 8.55 1.12
N LEU A 34 13.04 7.71 1.02
CA LEU A 34 13.08 6.69 -0.01
C LEU A 34 12.49 5.41 0.57
N TYR A 35 11.32 5.02 0.05
CA TYR A 35 10.72 3.75 0.39
C TYR A 35 11.35 2.62 -0.43
N GLY A 36 11.34 1.42 0.15
CA GLY A 36 11.75 0.19 -0.51
C GLY A 36 10.73 -0.21 -1.58
N TYR A 37 10.15 -1.39 -1.46
CA TYR A 37 9.08 -1.80 -2.38
C TYR A 37 7.72 -1.32 -1.89
N PHE A 38 6.80 -1.12 -2.83
CA PHE A 38 5.41 -0.81 -2.50
C PHE A 38 4.81 -1.96 -1.68
N GLY A 39 4.29 -1.67 -0.49
CA GLY A 39 3.83 -2.67 0.48
C GLY A 39 4.88 -3.12 1.50
N GLY A 40 6.10 -2.56 1.45
CA GLY A 40 7.18 -2.81 2.41
C GLY A 40 8.10 -3.97 2.00
N ASP A 41 8.45 -4.82 2.96
CA ASP A 41 9.40 -5.93 2.75
C ASP A 41 8.84 -7.06 1.86
N SER A 42 7.51 -7.16 1.78
CA SER A 42 6.80 -8.06 0.87
C SER A 42 6.09 -7.20 -0.18
N PRO A 43 6.69 -7.03 -1.38
CA PRO A 43 6.12 -6.21 -2.44
C PRO A 43 4.67 -6.63 -2.72
N VAL A 44 3.78 -5.64 -2.76
CA VAL A 44 2.39 -5.84 -3.14
C VAL A 44 2.28 -5.82 -4.64
N GLU A 45 1.72 -6.87 -5.21
CA GLU A 45 1.36 -6.99 -6.62
C GLU A 45 -0.15 -6.82 -6.79
N GLY A 46 -0.56 -6.25 -7.91
CA GLY A 46 -1.96 -5.96 -8.20
C GLY A 46 -2.15 -4.60 -8.86
N SER A 47 -3.32 -4.01 -8.63
CA SER A 47 -3.70 -2.70 -9.16
C SER A 47 -4.17 -1.79 -8.04
N ILE A 48 -3.70 -0.54 -8.06
CA ILE A 48 -4.27 0.53 -7.24
C ILE A 48 -5.64 0.88 -7.84
N ILE A 49 -6.65 0.94 -6.99
CA ILE A 49 -8.05 1.25 -7.38
C ILE A 49 -8.61 2.48 -6.66
N SER A 50 -7.91 2.99 -5.66
CA SER A 50 -8.21 4.27 -5.01
C SER A 50 -6.97 4.79 -4.29
N THR A 51 -6.78 6.10 -4.29
CA THR A 51 -5.73 6.79 -3.52
C THR A 51 -6.36 7.85 -2.65
N THR A 52 -6.03 7.84 -1.36
CA THR A 52 -6.46 8.84 -0.38
C THR A 52 -5.23 9.53 0.21
N LEU A 53 -5.23 10.86 0.18
CA LEU A 53 -4.30 11.67 0.94
C LEU A 53 -5.07 12.32 2.10
N PHE A 54 -4.47 12.32 3.28
CA PHE A 54 -4.97 13.05 4.42
C PHE A 54 -3.84 13.75 5.15
N ILE A 55 -4.02 15.03 5.46
CA ILE A 55 -3.12 15.87 6.24
C ILE A 55 -3.98 16.65 7.22
N GLU A 56 -3.82 16.37 8.51
CA GLU A 56 -4.47 17.08 9.59
C GLU A 56 -3.45 17.88 10.39
N GLY A 57 -3.66 19.18 10.49
CA GLY A 57 -2.86 20.03 11.37
C GLY A 57 -1.38 20.08 11.01
N TYR A 58 -1.05 20.20 9.72
CA TYR A 58 0.27 20.67 9.32
C TYR A 58 0.47 22.08 9.86
N THR A 59 1.45 22.26 10.75
CA THR A 59 1.68 23.51 11.48
C THR A 59 3.01 24.13 11.10
N THR A 60 2.97 25.38 10.66
CA THR A 60 4.15 26.25 10.52
C THR A 60 4.23 27.17 11.73
N THR A 61 5.44 27.53 12.16
CA THR A 61 5.68 28.49 13.26
C THR A 61 6.88 29.37 12.94
N GLY A 62 7.01 30.50 13.66
CA GLY A 62 8.17 31.38 13.49
C GLY A 62 8.20 32.07 12.12
N GLY A 63 9.35 32.06 11.46
CA GLY A 63 9.54 32.67 10.14
C GLY A 63 9.19 31.78 8.94
N THR A 64 8.59 30.61 9.17
CA THR A 64 8.18 29.69 8.11
C THR A 64 6.82 30.07 7.57
N ASP A 65 6.73 30.30 6.26
CA ASP A 65 5.46 30.52 5.57
C ASP A 65 4.91 29.18 5.05
N ALA A 66 3.63 28.91 5.29
CA ALA A 66 2.98 27.72 4.78
C ALA A 66 2.89 27.66 3.24
N ALA A 67 3.02 28.80 2.56
CA ALA A 67 3.11 28.86 1.11
C ALA A 67 4.35 28.13 0.56
N ASP A 68 5.41 28.03 1.35
CA ASP A 68 6.66 27.35 0.97
C ASP A 68 6.56 25.82 1.11
N PHE A 69 5.44 25.30 1.63
CA PHE A 69 5.20 23.86 1.74
C PHE A 69 5.27 23.20 0.35
N PHE A 70 6.01 22.10 0.28
CA PHE A 70 6.02 21.22 -0.88
C PHE A 70 5.95 19.76 -0.42
N MET A 71 5.14 18.99 -1.13
CA MET A 71 5.13 17.54 -1.06
C MET A 71 5.14 16.95 -2.47
N GLY A 72 6.06 16.02 -2.71
CA GLY A 72 6.02 15.12 -3.85
C GLY A 72 5.98 13.68 -3.36
N PHE A 73 4.97 12.90 -3.75
CA PHE A 73 4.87 11.49 -3.40
C PHE A 73 4.78 10.65 -4.67
N ASP A 74 5.80 9.85 -4.97
CA ASP A 74 5.82 9.00 -6.15
C ASP A 74 4.80 7.88 -6.03
N VAL A 75 3.89 7.79 -7.01
CA VAL A 75 2.87 6.74 -7.06
C VAL A 75 3.35 5.62 -7.98
N PRO A 76 3.47 4.38 -7.49
CA PRO A 76 4.12 3.31 -8.24
C PRO A 76 3.12 2.64 -9.20
N VAL A 77 2.68 3.37 -10.23
CA VAL A 77 1.74 2.86 -11.23
C VAL A 77 2.39 2.87 -12.61
N LEU A 78 2.11 1.82 -13.40
CA LEU A 78 2.51 1.74 -14.80
C LEU A 78 1.59 2.60 -15.67
N ASP A 79 2.17 3.25 -16.69
CA ASP A 79 1.45 4.01 -17.72
C ASP A 79 0.49 5.09 -17.18
N ALA A 80 0.77 5.64 -15.99
CA ALA A 80 -0.04 6.69 -15.38
C ALA A 80 0.17 8.04 -16.07
N THR A 81 -0.92 8.80 -16.20
CA THR A 81 -0.89 10.20 -16.68
C THR A 81 -0.09 11.11 -15.73
N SER A 82 -0.16 10.84 -14.44
CA SER A 82 0.70 11.44 -13.41
C SER A 82 1.34 10.34 -12.57
N THR A 83 2.65 10.42 -12.35
CA THR A 83 3.41 9.45 -11.55
C THR A 83 3.68 9.93 -10.13
N GLN A 84 3.12 11.09 -9.75
CA GLN A 84 3.38 11.72 -8.46
C GLN A 84 2.15 12.48 -7.96
N ILE A 85 1.85 12.35 -6.68
CA ILE A 85 1.00 13.30 -5.96
C ILE A 85 1.88 14.50 -5.62
N ARG A 86 1.56 15.66 -6.20
CA ARG A 86 2.27 16.92 -5.93
C ARG A 86 1.33 17.88 -5.23
N LEU A 87 1.78 18.45 -4.11
CA LEU A 87 1.10 19.52 -3.41
C LEU A 87 2.06 20.64 -3.07
N GLU A 88 1.60 21.87 -3.28
CA GLU A 88 2.30 23.09 -2.91
C GLU A 88 1.39 23.95 -2.03
N GLY A 89 1.96 24.59 -1.02
CA GLY A 89 1.21 25.44 -0.10
C GLY A 89 0.47 26.57 -0.83
N SER A 90 1.12 27.19 -1.81
CA SER A 90 0.52 28.22 -2.66
C SER A 90 -0.71 27.73 -3.44
N ASP A 91 -0.66 26.50 -3.96
CA ASP A 91 -1.76 25.89 -4.73
C ASP A 91 -2.94 25.52 -3.83
N LEU A 92 -2.65 25.21 -2.57
CA LEU A 92 -3.65 24.95 -1.52
C LEU A 92 -4.24 26.24 -0.92
N GLY A 93 -3.73 27.41 -1.32
CA GLY A 93 -4.11 28.70 -0.76
C GLY A 93 -3.60 28.90 0.68
N TRP A 94 -2.60 28.12 1.10
CA TRP A 94 -1.95 28.26 2.39
C TRP A 94 -0.90 29.36 2.33
N SER A 95 -0.91 30.25 3.32
CA SER A 95 0.12 31.25 3.50
C SER A 95 0.18 31.71 4.95
N GLY A 96 1.36 32.16 5.37
CA GLY A 96 1.67 32.61 6.71
C GLY A 96 1.91 31.46 7.70
N VAL A 97 1.85 31.84 8.96
CA VAL A 97 2.00 30.93 10.11
C VAL A 97 0.64 30.43 10.55
N GLY A 98 0.51 29.14 10.85
CA GLY A 98 -0.72 28.58 11.36
C GLY A 98 -0.78 27.06 11.23
N SER A 99 -1.98 26.52 11.42
CA SER A 99 -2.27 25.10 11.21
C SER A 99 -3.20 24.94 10.00
N PHE A 100 -2.85 24.01 9.14
CA PHE A 100 -3.53 23.77 7.88
C PHE A 100 -3.83 22.27 7.72
N SER A 101 -4.96 21.98 7.08
CA SER A 101 -5.38 20.60 6.81
C SER A 101 -5.83 20.49 5.36
N HIS A 102 -5.52 19.36 4.74
CA HIS A 102 -5.92 19.05 3.38
C HIS A 102 -6.15 17.55 3.23
N GLY A 103 -7.06 17.16 2.37
CA GLY A 103 -7.26 15.76 2.04
C GLY A 103 -8.14 15.60 0.82
N PHE A 104 -7.93 14.50 0.11
CA PHE A 104 -8.73 14.09 -1.02
C PHE A 104 -8.70 12.57 -1.18
N THR A 105 -9.69 12.06 -1.92
CA THR A 105 -9.68 10.70 -2.47
C THR A 105 -9.85 10.82 -3.97
N THR A 106 -9.05 10.10 -4.75
CA THR A 106 -9.07 10.15 -6.21
C THR A 106 -8.75 8.79 -6.84
N ASP A 107 -9.19 8.61 -8.07
CA ASP A 107 -8.87 7.52 -8.99
C ASP A 107 -7.81 7.90 -10.04
N ASP A 108 -7.28 9.13 -10.01
CA ASP A 108 -6.26 9.61 -10.96
C ASP A 108 -4.97 8.79 -10.96
N TYR A 109 -4.71 8.06 -9.87
CA TYR A 109 -3.55 7.20 -9.71
C TYR A 109 -3.91 5.72 -9.71
N ASN A 110 -5.02 5.35 -10.34
CA ASN A 110 -5.39 3.95 -10.50
C ASN A 110 -4.59 3.29 -11.61
N GLY A 111 -4.23 2.02 -11.40
CA GLY A 111 -3.54 1.22 -12.41
C GLY A 111 -2.66 0.13 -11.82
N VAL A 112 -2.00 -0.60 -12.72
CA VAL A 112 -1.14 -1.73 -12.34
C VAL A 112 0.09 -1.23 -11.60
N ILE A 113 0.41 -1.87 -10.47
CA ILE A 113 1.54 -1.49 -9.63
C ILE A 113 2.86 -1.73 -10.39
N ARG A 114 3.68 -0.68 -10.47
CA ARG A 114 5.05 -0.74 -11.01
C ARG A 114 5.99 -1.34 -9.96
N PRO A 115 6.72 -2.42 -10.26
CA PRO A 115 7.72 -2.95 -9.34
C PRO A 115 8.90 -1.98 -9.23
N GLY A 116 9.38 -1.77 -8.00
CA GLY A 116 10.59 -1.00 -7.73
C GLY A 116 10.47 -0.09 -6.52
N ARG A 117 11.46 0.80 -6.41
CA ARG A 117 11.51 1.82 -5.35
C ARG A 117 10.67 3.03 -5.72
N PHE A 118 10.17 3.70 -4.70
CA PHE A 118 9.42 4.95 -4.79
C PHE A 118 9.76 5.78 -3.55
N GLY A 119 9.51 7.08 -3.59
CA GLY A 119 9.83 7.96 -2.49
C GLY A 119 8.78 9.03 -2.27
N ALA A 120 8.95 9.73 -1.16
CA ALA A 120 8.24 10.97 -0.88
C ALA A 120 9.24 12.03 -0.44
N GLU A 121 9.03 13.26 -0.87
CA GLU A 121 9.79 14.43 -0.45
C GLU A 121 8.85 15.44 0.17
N PHE A 122 9.25 15.97 1.33
CA PHE A 122 8.57 17.04 2.04
C PHE A 122 9.57 18.17 2.28
N SER A 123 9.24 19.38 1.85
CA SER A 123 10.07 20.56 2.09
C SER A 123 9.21 21.80 2.39
N GLY A 124 9.86 22.92 2.69
CA GLY A 124 9.19 24.14 3.19
C GLY A 124 9.21 24.29 4.71
N GLY A 125 9.52 23.22 5.46
CA GLY A 125 9.60 23.25 6.92
C GLY A 125 8.24 22.95 7.56
N GLY A 126 8.08 23.25 8.85
CA GLY A 126 6.85 22.93 9.60
C GLY A 126 6.77 21.46 10.06
N THR A 127 5.65 21.14 10.71
CA THR A 127 5.46 19.87 11.43
C THR A 127 4.05 19.33 11.18
N PHE A 128 3.93 18.03 10.92
CA PHE A 128 2.65 17.33 10.90
C PHE A 128 2.27 16.94 12.34
N VAL A 129 1.27 17.62 12.90
CA VAL A 129 0.87 17.46 14.32
C VAL A 129 -0.29 16.47 14.49
N GLY A 130 -1.22 16.43 13.52
CA GLY A 130 -2.32 15.48 13.46
C GLY A 130 -2.00 14.28 12.57
N ASP A 131 -3.03 13.57 12.12
CA ASP A 131 -2.86 12.43 11.23
C ASP A 131 -2.44 12.89 9.82
N ALA A 132 -1.36 12.33 9.27
CA ALA A 132 -0.85 12.70 7.96
C ALA A 132 -0.31 11.47 7.23
N TYR A 133 -0.95 11.10 6.12
CA TYR A 133 -0.66 9.87 5.39
C TYR A 133 -1.16 9.88 3.95
N VAL A 134 -0.61 8.96 3.15
CA VAL A 134 -1.22 8.49 1.90
C VAL A 134 -1.61 7.03 2.06
N THR A 135 -2.85 6.70 1.70
CA THR A 135 -3.35 5.31 1.64
C THR A 135 -3.73 4.96 0.21
N PHE A 136 -3.35 3.75 -0.19
CA PHE A 136 -3.73 3.14 -1.45
C PHE A 136 -4.62 1.94 -1.18
N THR A 137 -5.80 1.92 -1.80
CA THR A 137 -6.62 0.72 -1.87
C THR A 137 -6.16 -0.08 -3.08
N VAL A 138 -5.77 -1.32 -2.84
CA VAL A 138 -5.17 -2.22 -3.83
C VAL A 138 -6.06 -3.43 -4.02
N ASP A 139 -6.38 -3.72 -5.27
CA ASP A 139 -6.88 -5.03 -5.69
C ASP A 139 -5.68 -5.94 -5.97
N THR A 140 -5.39 -6.83 -5.03
CA THR A 140 -4.17 -7.66 -5.10
C THR A 140 -4.32 -8.80 -6.11
N THR A 141 -3.20 -9.21 -6.71
CA THR A 141 -3.19 -10.44 -7.50
C THR A 141 -3.55 -11.65 -6.63
N LEU A 142 -4.29 -12.58 -7.22
CA LEU A 142 -4.59 -13.93 -6.73
C LEU A 142 -3.64 -14.46 -5.64
N VAL A 143 -4.07 -14.41 -4.38
CA VAL A 143 -3.37 -14.95 -3.21
C VAL A 143 -3.92 -16.34 -2.89
N PRO A 144 -3.09 -17.33 -2.47
CA PRO A 144 -3.61 -18.61 -1.99
C PRO A 144 -4.59 -18.40 -0.84
N ALA A 145 -5.77 -19.01 -0.92
CA ALA A 145 -6.73 -18.95 0.17
C ALA A 145 -6.06 -19.38 1.48
N PRO A 146 -6.33 -18.71 2.62
CA PRO A 146 -5.83 -19.15 3.91
C PRO A 146 -6.26 -20.60 4.10
N GLY A 147 -5.26 -21.49 4.21
CA GLY A 147 -5.47 -22.93 4.18
C GLY A 147 -6.40 -23.34 5.31
N THR A 148 -7.68 -23.51 5.02
CA THR A 148 -8.60 -24.15 5.96
C THR A 148 -8.11 -25.58 6.14
N CYS A 149 -7.96 -26.00 7.40
CA CYS A 149 -7.47 -27.31 7.85
C CYS A 149 -8.24 -28.49 7.26
N GLY A 150 -8.02 -28.80 5.98
CA GLY A 150 -8.65 -29.90 5.25
C GLY A 150 -7.83 -31.19 5.23
N VAL A 151 -7.01 -31.45 6.26
CA VAL A 151 -6.24 -32.72 6.37
C VAL A 151 -6.56 -33.43 7.68
N LEU A 152 -7.80 -33.85 7.84
CA LEU A 152 -8.15 -34.99 8.70
C LEU A 152 -9.39 -35.60 8.07
N LEU A 153 -9.26 -36.77 7.42
CA LEU A 153 -10.31 -37.79 7.20
C LEU A 153 -9.92 -38.88 6.17
N GLY A 154 -8.68 -38.89 5.67
CA GLY A 154 -8.25 -39.81 4.60
C GLY A 154 -7.39 -41.03 4.98
N ALA A 155 -7.27 -41.41 6.27
CA ALA A 155 -6.37 -42.52 6.66
C ALA A 155 -6.98 -43.50 7.69
N GLY A 156 -8.27 -43.81 7.54
CA GLY A 156 -9.00 -44.72 8.42
C GLY A 156 -9.59 -45.94 7.74
N LEU A 157 -8.93 -46.52 6.73
CA LEU A 157 -9.34 -47.80 6.14
C LEU A 157 -8.17 -48.41 5.35
N VAL A 158 -7.38 -49.29 5.97
CA VAL A 158 -6.81 -50.54 5.39
C VAL A 158 -6.08 -51.34 6.49
N GLY A 159 -6.54 -52.57 6.72
CA GLY A 159 -5.82 -53.67 7.41
C GLY A 159 -6.15 -53.82 8.90
N VAL A 160 -6.71 -54.93 9.41
CA VAL A 160 -6.23 -56.30 9.23
C VAL A 160 -7.37 -57.34 9.28
N ARG A 161 -7.54 -57.99 8.12
CA ARG A 161 -7.76 -59.42 7.84
C ARG A 161 -8.24 -60.39 8.95
N ARG A 162 -9.36 -61.05 8.61
CA ARG A 162 -9.99 -62.26 9.17
C ARG A 162 -9.09 -63.53 9.26
N ARG A 163 -9.46 -64.41 10.22
CA ARG A 163 -9.26 -65.88 10.40
C ARG A 163 -8.06 -66.35 11.25
N ARG A 164 -8.35 -66.92 12.44
CA ARG A 164 -8.82 -68.31 12.61
C ARG A 164 -9.87 -68.38 13.71
#